data_AF-A0A9K3KMF8-F1
#
_entry.id   AF-A0A9K3KMF8-F1
#
_cell.length_a   1.000
_cell.length_b   1.000
_cell.length_c   1.000
_cell.angle_alpha   90.00
_cell.angle_beta   90.00
_cell.angle_gamma   90.00
#
_symmetry.space_group_name_H-M   'P 1'
#
loop_
_entity.id
_entity.type
_entity.pdbx_description
1 polymer ?
#
loop_
_entity_poly.entity_id
_entity_poly.type
_entity_poly.pdbx_seq_one_letter_code
_entity_poly.pdbx_strand_id
1 'polypeptide(L)'
;MERAKRTLAVTTQKGICSRPNPMVQRFKTNDRMFRYNRLTTNMFTDTLESGLKSVRQNKHAQIFVVPPNWTKAYAMKRKSDAHHCLSSLFHDIGVPEMVMDGAKEQVQGEFRRKLKDAGCHVHVTEPHTPWSDRAELAIRELKRKTRRQMTASHCPKRLWDDYLKLMADINAHVVHDNFELDGQTPHTMLTGNTPDISNLAEFGWYQWVKWFDEKANLPDEQEVYGRYLDPSRGVGNFMCAKILNKTGHTIHRSTFRALSREEEDDPKEQEMRKAFDQKIEQVL
;
A
#
# COMPACT_ATOMS: atom_id res chain seq x y z
N MET A 1 -21.25 41.52 -0.97
CA MET A 1 -22.03 40.26 -1.07
C MET A 1 -21.52 39.31 -2.14
N GLU A 2 -21.01 39.78 -3.28
CA GLU A 2 -20.58 38.91 -4.38
C GLU A 2 -19.40 37.99 -4.03
N ARG A 3 -18.38 38.50 -3.34
CA ARG A 3 -17.24 37.70 -2.84
C ARG A 3 -17.69 36.52 -1.97
N ALA A 4 -18.65 36.72 -1.07
CA ALA A 4 -19.17 35.66 -0.21
C ALA A 4 -19.89 34.57 -1.01
N LYS A 5 -20.67 34.94 -2.04
CA LYS A 5 -21.30 33.96 -2.95
C LYS A 5 -20.26 33.15 -3.72
N ARG A 6 -19.21 33.82 -4.24
CA ARG A 6 -18.10 33.15 -4.92
C ARG A 6 -17.37 32.20 -3.95
N THR A 7 -17.13 32.63 -2.71
CA THR A 7 -16.53 31.77 -1.67
C THR A 7 -17.40 30.55 -1.38
N LEU A 8 -18.71 30.71 -1.19
CA LEU A 8 -19.62 29.58 -0.95
C LEU A 8 -19.69 28.60 -2.14
N ALA A 9 -19.50 29.08 -3.37
CA ALA A 9 -19.46 28.23 -4.56
C ALA A 9 -18.17 27.39 -4.66
N VAL A 10 -17.06 27.86 -4.08
CA VAL A 10 -15.75 27.18 -4.13
C VAL A 10 -15.34 26.55 -2.80
N THR A 11 -16.20 26.58 -1.78
CA THR A 11 -15.92 25.99 -0.46
C THR A 11 -17.00 25.00 -0.07
N THR A 12 -16.64 23.98 0.71
CA THR A 12 -17.58 22.95 1.17
C THR A 12 -17.88 23.10 2.66
N GLN A 13 -19.16 23.04 3.04
CA GLN A 13 -19.59 23.09 4.45
C GLN A 13 -20.16 21.74 4.89
N LYS A 14 -19.34 20.91 5.56
CA LYS A 14 -19.78 19.57 6.04
C LYS A 14 -20.28 19.56 7.49
N GLY A 15 -19.88 20.55 8.29
CA GLY A 15 -20.17 20.63 9.73
C GLY A 15 -21.40 21.46 10.07
N ILE A 16 -22.48 21.30 9.32
CA ILE A 16 -23.71 22.06 9.56
C ILE A 16 -24.29 21.61 10.90
N CYS A 17 -24.07 22.43 11.93
CA CYS A 17 -24.67 22.26 13.25
C CYS A 17 -25.86 23.20 13.35
N SER A 18 -27.08 22.66 13.33
CA SER A 18 -28.29 23.42 13.66
C SER A 18 -28.21 23.86 15.11
N ARG A 19 -28.18 25.18 15.38
CA ARG A 19 -28.12 25.75 16.73
C ARG A 19 -29.52 26.24 17.13
N PRO A 20 -30.39 25.36 17.68
CA PRO A 20 -31.71 25.79 18.12
C PRO A 20 -31.60 26.75 19.29
N ASN A 21 -32.57 27.67 19.38
CA ASN A 21 -32.78 28.52 20.54
C ASN A 21 -34.17 28.16 21.12
N PRO A 22 -34.27 27.64 22.37
CA PRO A 22 -33.23 27.47 23.37
C PRO A 22 -32.26 26.32 23.07
N MET A 23 -31.11 26.28 23.76
CA MET A 23 -30.12 25.21 23.62
C MET A 23 -30.65 23.91 24.23
N VAL A 24 -31.11 22.98 23.39
CA VAL A 24 -31.76 21.72 23.83
C VAL A 24 -30.83 20.49 23.78
N GLN A 25 -29.69 20.58 23.08
CA GLN A 25 -28.85 19.41 22.80
C GLN A 25 -27.37 19.76 22.65
N ARG A 26 -26.49 18.85 23.12
CA ARG A 26 -25.05 18.87 22.78
C ARG A 26 -24.82 18.45 21.33
N PHE A 27 -23.98 19.20 20.62
CA PHE A 27 -23.56 18.82 19.26
C PHE A 27 -22.84 17.48 19.25
N LYS A 28 -23.03 16.70 18.18
CA LYS A 28 -22.31 15.43 18.01
C LYS A 28 -20.82 15.72 17.90
N THR A 29 -20.01 15.03 18.71
CA THR A 29 -18.54 15.13 18.71
C THR A 29 -17.90 14.37 17.54
N ASN A 30 -18.67 13.76 16.64
CA ASN A 30 -18.12 13.02 15.51
C ASN A 30 -17.60 13.98 14.43
N ASP A 31 -16.35 14.40 14.59
CA ASP A 31 -15.60 15.27 13.70
C ASP A 31 -14.69 14.47 12.73
N ARG A 32 -14.82 13.14 12.69
CA ARG A 32 -13.99 12.26 11.85
C ARG A 32 -13.98 12.66 10.38
N MET A 33 -15.09 13.21 9.89
CA MET A 33 -15.20 13.72 8.53
C MET A 33 -14.24 14.88 8.19
N PHE A 34 -13.71 15.59 9.20
CA PHE A 34 -12.76 16.71 9.05
C PHE A 34 -11.30 16.28 9.23
N ARG A 35 -11.03 15.06 9.71
CA ARG A 35 -9.67 14.61 10.07
C ARG A 35 -8.84 14.15 8.87
N TYR A 36 -9.50 13.84 7.75
CA TYR A 36 -8.86 13.25 6.58
C TYR A 36 -8.91 14.20 5.38
N ASN A 37 -7.86 14.15 4.56
CA ASN A 37 -7.87 14.79 3.25
C ASN A 37 -9.00 14.21 2.38
N ARG A 38 -9.55 14.99 1.46
CA ARG A 38 -10.65 14.57 0.58
C ARG A 38 -10.16 14.47 -0.84
N LEU A 39 -10.43 13.32 -1.45
CA LEU A 39 -10.18 13.10 -2.87
C LEU A 39 -11.47 13.35 -3.62
N THR A 40 -11.37 14.02 -4.76
CA THR A 40 -12.50 14.31 -5.66
C THR A 40 -12.75 13.19 -6.67
N THR A 41 -12.12 12.03 -6.46
CA THR A 41 -12.12 10.90 -7.39
C THR A 41 -12.89 9.71 -6.85
N ASN A 42 -13.43 8.93 -7.78
CA ASN A 42 -14.02 7.63 -7.50
C ASN A 42 -12.91 6.57 -7.35
N MET A 43 -12.93 5.86 -6.23
CA MET A 43 -12.00 4.80 -5.91
C MET A 43 -12.71 3.46 -5.82
N PHE A 44 -12.21 2.50 -6.58
CA PHE A 44 -12.68 1.12 -6.60
C PHE A 44 -11.96 0.32 -5.53
N THR A 45 -12.63 -0.71 -5.02
CA THR A 45 -12.03 -1.61 -4.07
C THR A 45 -12.40 -3.06 -4.31
N ASP A 46 -11.39 -3.93 -4.26
CA ASP A 46 -11.55 -5.37 -4.51
C ASP A 46 -10.74 -6.16 -3.48
N THR A 47 -11.21 -7.37 -3.18
CA THR A 47 -10.52 -8.29 -2.29
C THR A 47 -9.85 -9.41 -3.08
N LEU A 48 -8.53 -9.40 -3.08
CA LEU A 48 -7.72 -10.48 -3.63
C LEU A 48 -7.59 -11.60 -2.60
N GLU A 49 -7.84 -12.85 -3.02
CA GLU A 49 -7.51 -14.05 -2.25
C GLU A 49 -6.31 -14.77 -2.89
N SER A 50 -5.34 -15.14 -2.06
CA SER A 50 -4.20 -15.97 -2.46
C SER A 50 -4.45 -17.43 -2.09
N GLY A 51 -3.99 -18.34 -2.95
CA GLY A 51 -4.01 -19.78 -2.66
C GLY A 51 -3.00 -20.19 -1.57
N LEU A 52 -2.03 -19.33 -1.25
CA LEU A 52 -0.98 -19.59 -0.28
C LEU A 52 -0.95 -18.50 0.79
N LYS A 53 -0.81 -18.89 2.07
CA LYS A 53 -0.62 -17.94 3.16
C LYS A 53 0.78 -17.32 3.10
N SER A 54 0.87 -16.01 3.29
CA SER A 54 2.15 -15.32 3.33
C SER A 54 2.96 -15.68 4.58
N VAL A 55 4.21 -15.22 4.65
CA VAL A 55 5.06 -15.34 5.85
C VAL A 55 4.36 -14.77 7.09
N ARG A 56 3.65 -13.65 6.94
CA ARG A 56 2.88 -12.99 8.00
C ARG A 56 1.50 -13.62 8.26
N GLN A 57 1.21 -14.77 7.65
CA GLN A 57 -0.08 -15.46 7.71
C GLN A 57 -1.23 -14.70 7.03
N ASN A 58 -0.92 -13.80 6.09
CA ASN A 58 -1.96 -13.13 5.29
C ASN A 58 -2.45 -14.06 4.19
N LYS A 59 -3.77 -14.18 4.03
CA LYS A 59 -4.39 -14.95 2.95
C LYS A 59 -5.04 -14.05 1.90
N HIS A 60 -5.45 -12.85 2.31
CA HIS A 60 -6.17 -11.91 1.46
C HIS A 60 -5.40 -10.59 1.35
N ALA A 61 -5.74 -9.78 0.36
CA ALA A 61 -5.28 -8.40 0.26
C ALA A 61 -6.43 -7.52 -0.24
N GLN A 62 -6.66 -6.39 0.43
CA GLN A 62 -7.56 -5.36 -0.06
C GLN A 62 -6.80 -4.48 -1.05
N ILE A 63 -7.30 -4.38 -2.26
CA ILE A 63 -6.75 -3.51 -3.31
C ILE A 63 -7.69 -2.34 -3.50
N PHE A 64 -7.12 -1.16 -3.63
CA PHE A 64 -7.81 0.08 -3.97
C PHE A 64 -7.26 0.59 -5.29
N VAL A 65 -8.14 1.06 -6.16
CA VAL A 65 -7.80 1.48 -7.52
C VAL A 65 -8.48 2.79 -7.86
N VAL A 66 -7.73 3.71 -8.44
CA VAL A 66 -8.29 4.88 -9.12
C VAL A 66 -7.79 4.82 -10.56
N PRO A 67 -8.69 4.65 -11.54
CA PRO A 67 -8.31 4.69 -12.95
C PRO A 67 -7.61 6.03 -13.28
N PRO A 68 -6.60 6.02 -14.17
CA PRO A 68 -6.22 4.88 -15.00
C PRO A 68 -5.37 3.82 -14.30
N ASN A 69 -4.34 4.20 -13.54
CA ASN A 69 -3.30 3.25 -13.07
C ASN A 69 -2.94 3.36 -11.58
N TRP A 70 -3.63 4.22 -10.81
CA TRP A 70 -3.32 4.33 -9.39
C TRP A 70 -3.81 3.09 -8.67
N THR A 71 -2.91 2.41 -7.96
CA THR A 71 -3.26 1.21 -7.19
C THR A 71 -2.61 1.26 -5.82
N LYS A 72 -3.29 0.70 -4.82
CA LYS A 72 -2.77 0.55 -3.47
C LYS A 72 -3.23 -0.78 -2.89
N ALA A 73 -2.31 -1.55 -2.30
CA ALA A 73 -2.64 -2.85 -1.74
C ALA A 73 -2.34 -2.91 -0.23
N TYR A 74 -3.21 -3.58 0.52
CA TYR A 74 -3.02 -3.87 1.94
C TYR A 74 -3.31 -5.35 2.19
N ALA A 75 -2.30 -6.09 2.66
CA ALA A 75 -2.44 -7.50 2.99
C ALA A 75 -3.16 -7.70 4.34
N MET A 76 -3.98 -8.74 4.42
CA MET A 76 -4.80 -9.06 5.58
C MET A 76 -4.98 -10.58 5.79
N LYS A 77 -5.26 -10.98 7.04
CA LYS A 77 -5.38 -12.39 7.42
C LYS A 77 -6.75 -12.95 7.07
N ARG A 78 -7.81 -12.22 7.43
CA ARG A 78 -9.20 -12.59 7.17
C ARG A 78 -9.83 -11.54 6.27
N LYS A 79 -10.82 -11.97 5.48
CA LYS A 79 -11.60 -11.08 4.62
C LYS A 79 -12.34 -10.00 5.44
N SER A 80 -12.81 -10.37 6.64
CA SER A 80 -13.41 -9.45 7.63
C SER A 80 -12.52 -8.27 8.03
N ASP A 81 -11.19 -8.37 7.88
CA ASP A 81 -10.25 -7.34 8.31
C ASP A 81 -10.13 -6.18 7.30
N ALA A 82 -10.87 -6.22 6.18
CA ALA A 82 -10.87 -5.18 5.15
C ALA A 82 -11.15 -3.77 5.70
N HIS A 83 -11.95 -3.67 6.77
CA HIS A 83 -12.25 -2.42 7.45
C HIS A 83 -11.02 -1.79 8.14
N HIS A 84 -9.97 -2.55 8.47
CA HIS A 84 -8.69 -2.00 8.92
C HIS A 84 -7.89 -1.43 7.75
N CYS A 85 -7.85 -2.13 6.60
CA CYS A 85 -7.20 -1.64 5.39
C CYS A 85 -7.81 -0.30 4.93
N LEU A 86 -9.13 -0.14 5.05
CA LEU A 86 -9.81 1.12 4.78
C LEU A 86 -9.34 2.26 5.71
N SER A 87 -9.14 1.97 7.00
CA SER A 87 -8.62 2.97 7.95
C SER A 87 -7.18 3.38 7.61
N SER A 88 -6.34 2.43 7.21
CA SER A 88 -4.99 2.74 6.72
C SER A 88 -5.02 3.61 5.47
N LEU A 89 -5.89 3.28 4.49
CA LEU A 89 -6.07 4.11 3.30
C LEU A 89 -6.45 5.56 3.63
N PHE A 90 -7.42 5.74 4.53
CA PHE A 90 -7.88 7.08 4.93
C PHE A 90 -6.79 7.91 5.59
N HIS A 91 -5.92 7.25 6.36
CA HIS A 91 -4.77 7.90 6.96
C HIS A 91 -3.68 8.23 5.93
N ASP A 92 -3.36 7.28 5.04
CA ASP A 92 -2.24 7.40 4.11
C ASP A 92 -2.53 8.37 2.96
N ILE A 93 -3.77 8.39 2.44
CA ILE A 93 -4.13 9.12 1.21
C ILE A 93 -5.26 10.10 1.47
N GLY A 94 -6.31 9.64 2.15
CA GLY A 94 -7.53 10.42 2.39
C GLY A 94 -8.79 9.66 2.03
N VAL A 95 -9.92 10.35 2.06
CA VAL A 95 -11.26 9.79 1.85
C VAL A 95 -11.74 10.13 0.43
N PRO A 96 -11.85 9.14 -0.47
CA PRO A 96 -12.46 9.29 -1.80
C PRO A 96 -13.99 9.11 -1.76
N GLU A 97 -14.62 9.13 -2.93
CA GLU A 97 -15.91 8.47 -3.17
C GLU A 97 -15.64 7.00 -3.50
N MET A 98 -16.32 6.08 -2.80
CA MET A 98 -16.01 4.66 -2.89
C MET A 98 -16.99 3.94 -3.82
N VAL A 99 -16.45 3.18 -4.77
CA VAL A 99 -17.20 2.31 -5.67
C VAL A 99 -16.91 0.86 -5.31
N MET A 100 -17.98 0.08 -5.13
CA MET A 100 -17.91 -1.26 -4.54
C MET A 100 -18.75 -2.26 -5.34
N ASP A 101 -18.30 -3.52 -5.39
CA ASP A 101 -18.93 -4.62 -6.14
C ASP A 101 -20.13 -5.26 -5.40
N GLY A 102 -20.42 -4.80 -4.19
CA GLY A 102 -21.53 -5.33 -3.38
C GLY A 102 -21.16 -6.53 -2.50
N ALA A 103 -19.87 -6.88 -2.35
CA ALA A 103 -19.46 -7.94 -1.43
C ALA A 103 -19.99 -7.71 0.00
N LYS A 104 -20.45 -8.78 0.68
CA LYS A 104 -21.11 -8.68 2.00
C LYS A 104 -20.28 -7.91 3.05
N GLU A 105 -18.97 -8.07 3.01
CA GLU A 105 -18.02 -7.43 3.94
C GLU A 105 -17.82 -5.93 3.68
N GLN A 106 -18.11 -5.50 2.46
CA GLN A 106 -18.04 -4.11 2.01
C GLN A 106 -19.37 -3.39 2.24
N VAL A 107 -20.49 -4.10 2.04
CA VAL A 107 -21.85 -3.55 2.14
C VAL A 107 -22.36 -3.50 3.58
N GLN A 108 -21.84 -4.33 4.49
CA GLN A 108 -22.35 -4.47 5.85
C GLN A 108 -21.27 -4.30 6.93
N GLY A 109 -21.74 -4.09 8.17
CA GLY A 109 -20.90 -4.09 9.36
C GLY A 109 -19.97 -2.88 9.51
N GLU A 110 -18.76 -3.14 10.00
CA GLU A 110 -17.75 -2.15 10.36
C GLU A 110 -17.25 -1.33 9.17
N PHE A 111 -17.17 -1.93 7.99
CA PHE A 111 -16.67 -1.26 6.79
C PHE A 111 -17.58 -0.07 6.42
N ARG A 112 -18.88 -0.34 6.27
CA ARG A 112 -19.88 0.70 5.97
C ARG A 112 -20.02 1.73 7.08
N ARG A 113 -19.89 1.31 8.34
CA ARG A 113 -19.86 2.25 9.48
C ARG A 113 -18.71 3.24 9.36
N LYS A 114 -17.49 2.76 9.08
CA LYS A 114 -16.31 3.61 8.89
C LYS A 114 -16.42 4.54 7.69
N LEU A 115 -16.97 4.08 6.56
CA LEU A 115 -17.28 4.93 5.41
C LEU A 115 -18.23 6.07 5.80
N LYS A 116 -19.32 5.74 6.50
CA LYS A 116 -20.31 6.73 6.96
C LYS A 116 -19.72 7.72 7.95
N ASP A 117 -18.94 7.25 8.93
CA ASP A 117 -18.27 8.09 9.92
C ASP A 117 -17.26 9.04 9.27
N ALA A 118 -16.54 8.55 8.27
CA ALA A 118 -15.64 9.37 7.47
C ALA A 118 -16.40 10.29 6.50
N GLY A 119 -17.73 10.21 6.40
CA GLY A 119 -18.51 10.97 5.42
C GLY A 119 -18.10 10.66 3.98
N CYS A 120 -17.82 9.40 3.69
CA CYS A 120 -17.53 8.88 2.36
C CYS A 120 -18.85 8.51 1.67
N HIS A 121 -19.04 8.99 0.43
CA HIS A 121 -20.16 8.56 -0.41
C HIS A 121 -19.84 7.21 -1.03
N VAL A 122 -20.82 6.32 -1.04
CA VAL A 122 -20.66 4.94 -1.49
C VAL A 122 -21.60 4.70 -2.68
N HIS A 123 -21.02 4.35 -3.81
CA HIS A 123 -21.72 3.89 -4.99
C HIS A 123 -21.60 2.37 -5.08
N VAL A 124 -22.74 1.68 -5.12
CA VAL A 124 -22.79 0.27 -5.48
C VAL A 124 -23.06 0.23 -6.98
N THR A 125 -22.08 -0.19 -7.76
CA THR A 125 -22.23 -0.28 -9.22
C THR A 125 -22.92 -1.56 -9.61
N GLU A 126 -23.75 -1.48 -10.65
CA GLU A 126 -24.19 -2.69 -11.36
C GLU A 126 -22.97 -3.43 -11.94
N PRO A 127 -23.02 -4.77 -12.05
CA PRO A 127 -21.98 -5.53 -12.73
C PRO A 127 -21.73 -4.99 -14.16
N HIS A 128 -20.46 -4.96 -14.59
CA HIS A 128 -20.03 -4.57 -15.95
C HIS A 128 -20.24 -3.09 -16.34
N THR A 129 -20.05 -2.16 -15.40
CA THR A 129 -19.90 -0.74 -15.76
C THR A 129 -18.51 -0.48 -16.36
N PRO A 130 -18.35 0.44 -17.34
CA PRO A 130 -17.05 0.74 -17.94
C PRO A 130 -15.95 1.12 -16.93
N TRP A 131 -16.35 1.75 -15.81
CA TRP A 131 -15.44 2.11 -14.73
C TRP A 131 -15.01 0.89 -13.90
N SER A 132 -15.92 -0.05 -13.65
CA SER A 132 -15.60 -1.34 -13.02
C SER A 132 -14.63 -2.13 -13.88
N ASP A 133 -14.86 -2.18 -15.19
CA ASP A 133 -13.98 -2.90 -16.13
C ASP A 133 -12.55 -2.33 -16.13
N ARG A 134 -12.39 -1.00 -16.02
CA ARG A 134 -11.07 -0.34 -15.88
C ARG A 134 -10.38 -0.73 -14.57
N ALA A 135 -11.12 -0.78 -13.47
CA ALA A 135 -10.57 -1.19 -12.18
C ALA A 135 -10.15 -2.67 -12.18
N GLU A 136 -10.98 -3.55 -12.74
CA GLU A 136 -10.67 -4.97 -12.94
C GLU A 136 -9.43 -5.17 -13.81
N LEU A 137 -9.29 -4.38 -14.88
CA LEU A 137 -8.11 -4.39 -15.73
C LEU A 137 -6.84 -4.04 -14.94
N ALA A 138 -6.85 -2.95 -14.17
CA ALA A 138 -5.71 -2.54 -13.35
C ALA A 138 -5.34 -3.60 -12.30
N ILE A 139 -6.32 -4.23 -11.66
CA ILE A 139 -6.08 -5.34 -10.71
C ILE A 139 -5.47 -6.54 -11.42
N ARG A 140 -5.97 -6.89 -12.62
CA ARG A 140 -5.43 -8.00 -13.43
C ARG A 140 -3.98 -7.74 -13.84
N GLU A 141 -3.65 -6.52 -14.23
CA GLU A 141 -2.28 -6.12 -14.56
C GLU A 141 -1.36 -6.16 -13.34
N LEU A 142 -1.82 -5.65 -12.19
CA LEU A 142 -1.07 -5.74 -10.94
C LEU A 142 -0.77 -7.20 -10.59
N LYS A 143 -1.75 -8.11 -10.68
CA LYS A 143 -1.56 -9.56 -10.48
C LYS A 143 -0.55 -10.14 -11.46
N ARG A 144 -0.62 -9.76 -12.74
CA ARG A 144 0.31 -10.23 -13.79
C ARG A 144 1.74 -9.77 -13.53
N LYS A 145 1.95 -8.49 -13.21
CA LYS A 145 3.27 -7.92 -12.86
C LYS A 145 3.83 -8.61 -11.61
N THR A 146 2.99 -8.78 -10.59
CA THR A 146 3.33 -9.50 -9.35
C THR A 146 3.89 -10.89 -9.64
N ARG A 147 3.15 -11.71 -10.41
CA ARG A 147 3.57 -13.07 -10.79
C ARG A 147 4.87 -13.09 -11.59
N ARG A 148 4.98 -12.19 -12.59
CA ARG A 148 6.17 -12.14 -13.48
C ARG A 148 7.45 -11.87 -12.69
N GLN A 149 7.44 -10.88 -11.80
CA GLN A 149 8.63 -10.56 -11.03
C GLN A 149 8.97 -11.64 -10.00
N MET A 150 7.96 -12.24 -9.36
CA MET A 150 8.23 -13.32 -8.41
C MET A 150 8.94 -14.50 -9.09
N THR A 151 8.54 -14.83 -10.32
CA THR A 151 9.25 -15.83 -11.14
C THR A 151 10.65 -15.36 -11.51
N ALA A 152 10.82 -14.11 -11.95
CA ALA A 152 12.13 -13.59 -12.38
C ALA A 152 13.16 -13.46 -11.24
N SER A 153 12.70 -13.15 -10.04
CA SER A 153 13.56 -12.99 -8.85
C SER A 153 13.84 -14.30 -8.10
N HIS A 154 13.19 -15.40 -8.50
CA HIS A 154 13.24 -16.69 -7.78
C HIS A 154 12.92 -16.57 -6.27
N CYS A 155 12.14 -15.57 -5.88
CA CYS A 155 11.77 -15.37 -4.48
C CYS A 155 10.73 -16.41 -4.02
N PRO A 156 10.71 -16.76 -2.71
CA PRO A 156 9.70 -17.65 -2.15
C PRO A 156 8.27 -17.15 -2.39
N LYS A 157 7.38 -18.07 -2.78
CA LYS A 157 5.96 -17.77 -3.08
C LYS A 157 5.23 -17.17 -1.88
N ARG A 158 5.68 -17.42 -0.64
CA ARG A 158 5.10 -16.88 0.59
C ARG A 158 5.35 -15.38 0.79
N LEU A 159 6.22 -14.75 0.00
CA LEU A 159 6.47 -13.30 0.01
C LEU A 159 5.54 -12.51 -0.92
N TRP A 160 4.51 -13.17 -1.48
CA TRP A 160 3.59 -12.55 -2.45
C TRP A 160 2.94 -11.27 -1.93
N ASP A 161 2.66 -11.18 -0.63
CA ASP A 161 1.93 -10.04 -0.05
C ASP A 161 2.80 -8.81 0.12
N ASP A 162 4.10 -8.98 0.30
CA ASP A 162 5.08 -7.90 0.33
C ASP A 162 5.33 -7.37 -1.08
N TYR A 163 5.54 -8.26 -2.06
CA TYR A 163 5.74 -7.79 -3.43
C TYR A 163 4.49 -7.14 -4.01
N LEU A 164 3.30 -7.66 -3.72
CA LEU A 164 2.04 -7.05 -4.18
C LEU A 164 1.90 -5.61 -3.68
N LYS A 165 2.29 -5.34 -2.42
CA LYS A 165 2.30 -3.98 -1.85
C LYS A 165 3.29 -3.08 -2.57
N LEU A 166 4.53 -3.54 -2.70
CA LEU A 166 5.58 -2.79 -3.38
C LEU A 166 5.20 -2.49 -4.83
N MET A 167 4.67 -3.46 -5.56
CA MET A 167 4.27 -3.30 -6.96
C MET A 167 3.11 -2.33 -7.11
N ALA A 168 2.14 -2.34 -6.18
CA ALA A 168 1.07 -1.35 -6.16
C ALA A 168 1.62 0.07 -5.94
N ASP A 169 2.57 0.22 -5.01
CA ASP A 169 3.26 1.49 -4.77
C ASP A 169 4.05 1.94 -6.00
N ILE A 170 4.88 1.08 -6.59
CA ILE A 170 5.63 1.42 -7.82
C ILE A 170 4.67 1.83 -8.93
N ASN A 171 3.57 1.09 -9.16
CA ASN A 171 2.58 1.46 -10.17
C ASN A 171 1.97 2.85 -9.91
N ALA A 172 1.73 3.24 -8.66
CA ALA A 172 1.20 4.54 -8.34
C ALA A 172 2.21 5.70 -8.55
N HIS A 173 3.51 5.41 -8.48
CA HIS A 173 4.59 6.42 -8.49
C HIS A 173 5.38 6.49 -9.80
N VAL A 174 5.09 5.61 -10.75
CA VAL A 174 5.72 5.60 -12.08
C VAL A 174 4.81 6.31 -13.09
N VAL A 175 5.41 7.05 -14.02
CA VAL A 175 4.71 7.62 -15.18
C VAL A 175 4.37 6.49 -16.15
N HIS A 176 3.12 6.45 -16.62
CA HIS A 176 2.68 5.48 -17.62
C HIS A 176 2.34 6.19 -18.92
N ASP A 177 2.46 5.48 -20.04
CA ASP A 177 2.06 5.95 -21.38
C ASP A 177 0.54 5.98 -21.53
N ASN A 178 -0.14 6.74 -20.67
CA ASN A 178 -1.57 6.98 -20.74
C ASN A 178 -1.82 8.48 -20.87
N PHE A 179 -2.49 8.88 -21.94
CA PHE A 179 -2.86 10.26 -22.23
C PHE A 179 -3.68 10.91 -21.10
N GLU A 180 -4.46 10.14 -20.33
CA GLU A 180 -5.22 10.64 -19.18
C GLU A 180 -4.35 11.15 -18.02
N LEU A 181 -3.07 10.75 -17.97
CA LEU A 181 -2.12 11.16 -16.92
C LEU A 181 -1.31 12.41 -17.29
N ASP A 182 -1.34 12.87 -18.54
CA ASP A 182 -0.62 14.07 -19.00
C ASP A 182 0.86 14.11 -18.58
N GLY A 183 1.56 12.97 -18.66
CA GLY A 183 2.96 12.84 -18.26
C GLY A 183 3.23 12.85 -16.75
N GLN A 184 2.20 12.85 -15.91
CA GLN A 184 2.30 12.80 -14.45
C GLN A 184 2.20 11.37 -13.89
N THR A 185 2.61 11.20 -12.64
CA THR A 185 2.38 9.93 -11.93
C THR A 185 0.91 9.82 -11.51
N PRO A 186 0.33 8.61 -11.44
CA PRO A 186 -1.02 8.43 -10.90
C PRO A 186 -1.17 9.00 -9.48
N HIS A 187 -0.12 8.95 -8.66
CA HIS A 187 -0.13 9.51 -7.31
C HIS A 187 -0.22 11.04 -7.32
N THR A 188 0.53 11.71 -8.21
CA THR A 188 0.43 13.16 -8.42
C THR A 188 -0.98 13.54 -8.86
N MET A 189 -1.55 12.83 -9.83
CA MET A 189 -2.91 13.09 -10.32
C MET A 189 -3.97 12.91 -9.23
N LEU A 190 -3.77 11.94 -8.32
CA LEU A 190 -4.71 11.69 -7.23
C LEU A 190 -4.63 12.73 -6.12
N THR A 191 -3.42 13.13 -5.74
CA THR A 191 -3.18 13.93 -4.52
C THR A 191 -2.94 15.41 -4.80
N GLY A 192 -2.57 15.77 -6.03
CA GLY A 192 -2.10 17.10 -6.41
C GLY A 192 -0.66 17.39 -6.00
N ASN A 193 0.04 16.46 -5.34
CA ASN A 193 1.39 16.66 -4.83
C ASN A 193 2.39 15.78 -5.59
N THR A 194 3.58 16.33 -5.86
CA THR A 194 4.70 15.53 -6.38
C THR A 194 5.18 14.56 -5.30
N PRO A 195 5.13 13.24 -5.52
CA PRO A 195 5.56 12.30 -4.50
C PRO A 195 7.08 12.23 -4.38
N ASP A 196 7.55 12.06 -3.14
CA ASP A 196 8.94 11.69 -2.85
C ASP A 196 9.11 10.18 -2.97
N ILE A 197 10.01 9.75 -3.87
CA ILE A 197 10.29 8.35 -4.17
C ILE A 197 11.64 7.88 -3.62
N SER A 198 12.31 8.62 -2.73
CA SER A 198 13.65 8.26 -2.22
C SER A 198 13.72 6.85 -1.67
N ASN A 199 12.68 6.40 -0.96
CA ASN A 199 12.62 5.04 -0.42
C ASN A 199 12.27 3.95 -1.46
N LEU A 200 11.71 4.32 -2.62
CA LEU A 200 11.35 3.41 -3.70
C LEU A 200 12.42 3.31 -4.79
N ALA A 201 13.26 4.34 -4.96
CA ALA A 201 14.20 4.46 -6.07
C ALA A 201 15.55 3.76 -5.83
N GLU A 202 15.92 3.51 -4.57
CA GLU A 202 17.28 3.10 -4.21
C GLU A 202 17.55 1.60 -4.42
N PHE A 203 16.57 0.73 -4.12
CA PHE A 203 16.77 -0.73 -4.10
C PHE A 203 15.71 -1.47 -4.92
N GLY A 204 16.14 -2.55 -5.56
CA GLY A 204 15.29 -3.47 -6.30
C GLY A 204 14.64 -4.53 -5.40
N TRP A 205 13.48 -5.05 -5.85
CA TRP A 205 12.83 -6.19 -5.19
C TRP A 205 13.78 -7.38 -5.08
N TYR A 206 13.86 -7.95 -3.88
CA TYR A 206 14.67 -9.13 -3.57
C TYR A 206 16.16 -8.96 -3.89
N GLN A 207 16.65 -7.72 -3.96
CA GLN A 207 18.07 -7.42 -4.11
C GLN A 207 18.84 -7.88 -2.88
N TRP A 208 20.07 -8.34 -3.10
CA TRP A 208 21.00 -8.66 -2.02
C TRP A 208 21.44 -7.37 -1.30
N VAL A 209 21.39 -7.41 0.03
CA VAL A 209 21.86 -6.33 0.89
C VAL A 209 22.64 -6.91 2.06
N LYS A 210 23.58 -6.14 2.61
CA LYS A 210 24.16 -6.36 3.95
C LYS A 210 23.54 -5.35 4.91
N TRP A 211 23.08 -5.81 6.07
CA TRP A 211 22.53 -4.95 7.13
C TRP A 211 23.37 -5.11 8.40
N PHE A 212 23.39 -4.05 9.21
CA PHE A 212 24.21 -4.02 10.42
C PHE A 212 23.50 -4.72 11.60
N ASP A 213 24.07 -5.81 12.10
CA ASP A 213 23.61 -6.52 13.28
C ASP A 213 24.21 -5.94 14.56
N GLU A 214 23.45 -5.04 15.20
CA GLU A 214 23.81 -4.42 16.48
C GLU A 214 24.06 -5.42 17.62
N LYS A 215 23.59 -6.67 17.47
CA LYS A 215 23.75 -7.72 18.49
C LYS A 215 24.96 -8.62 18.26
N ALA A 216 25.66 -8.45 17.15
CA ALA A 216 26.86 -9.23 16.87
C ALA A 216 27.94 -8.87 17.92
N ASN A 217 28.44 -9.89 18.63
CA ASN A 217 29.53 -9.75 19.56
C ASN A 217 30.85 -10.01 18.82
N LEU A 218 31.94 -9.39 19.25
CA LEU A 218 33.26 -9.78 18.77
C LEU A 218 33.50 -11.28 19.09
N PRO A 219 33.92 -12.13 18.14
CA PRO A 219 34.50 -11.86 16.82
C PRO A 219 33.54 -11.97 15.63
N ASP A 220 32.22 -12.06 15.85
CA ASP A 220 31.24 -12.22 14.77
C ASP A 220 31.19 -10.97 13.87
N GLU A 221 30.98 -11.20 12.57
CA GLU A 221 30.80 -10.12 11.60
C GLU A 221 29.51 -9.34 11.89
N GLN A 222 29.63 -8.01 11.96
CA GLN A 222 28.49 -7.13 12.16
C GLN A 222 27.66 -6.92 10.90
N GLU A 223 28.23 -7.12 9.71
CA GLU A 223 27.48 -7.03 8.46
C GLU A 223 26.93 -8.39 8.04
N VAL A 224 25.60 -8.49 7.99
CA VAL A 224 24.92 -9.77 7.72
C VAL A 224 24.08 -9.66 6.45
N TYR A 225 24.10 -10.71 5.63
CA TYR A 225 23.27 -10.76 4.42
C TYR A 225 21.77 -10.74 4.71
N GLY A 226 21.03 -10.13 3.80
CA GLY A 226 19.58 -10.19 3.71
C GLY A 226 19.08 -9.91 2.29
N ARG A 227 17.76 -10.05 2.11
CA ARG A 227 17.08 -9.67 0.87
C ARG A 227 16.19 -8.46 1.12
N TYR A 228 16.34 -7.42 0.31
CA TYR A 228 15.47 -6.26 0.35
C TYR A 228 14.05 -6.65 -0.08
N LEU A 229 13.03 -6.29 0.71
CA LEU A 229 11.62 -6.55 0.38
C LEU A 229 10.90 -5.27 -0.03
N ASP A 230 10.67 -4.35 0.90
CA ASP A 230 9.91 -3.12 0.66
C ASP A 230 10.27 -2.02 1.68
N PRO A 231 9.95 -0.75 1.41
CA PRO A 231 10.06 0.31 2.41
C PRO A 231 9.16 0.03 3.63
N SER A 232 9.71 0.23 4.82
CA SER A 232 9.01 0.01 6.10
C SER A 232 8.14 1.21 6.47
N ARG A 233 6.89 1.19 6.02
CA ARG A 233 5.91 2.22 6.38
C ARG A 233 5.56 2.14 7.87
N GLY A 234 5.74 3.26 8.57
CA GLY A 234 5.35 3.40 9.99
C GLY A 234 6.33 2.77 10.99
N VAL A 235 7.52 2.38 10.56
CA VAL A 235 8.58 1.84 11.43
C VAL A 235 9.87 2.58 11.15
N GLY A 236 10.49 3.15 12.19
CA GLY A 236 11.75 3.86 12.05
C GLY A 236 11.63 5.17 11.25
N ASN A 237 12.70 5.52 10.54
CA ASN A 237 12.74 6.69 9.67
C ASN A 237 12.18 6.37 8.27
N PHE A 238 12.05 7.40 7.42
CA PHE A 238 11.50 7.27 6.06
C PHE A 238 12.27 6.28 5.18
N MET A 239 13.58 6.13 5.41
CA MET A 239 14.48 5.24 4.67
C MET A 239 14.59 3.83 5.31
N CYS A 240 13.78 3.53 6.33
CA CYS A 240 13.80 2.20 6.93
C CYS A 240 13.28 1.17 5.92
N ALA A 241 14.02 0.08 5.75
CA ALA A 241 13.67 -0.99 4.84
C ALA A 241 13.28 -2.26 5.58
N LYS A 242 12.38 -3.00 4.94
CA LYS A 242 11.96 -4.32 5.33
C LYS A 242 12.94 -5.31 4.68
N ILE A 243 13.66 -6.07 5.49
CA ILE A 243 14.71 -7.00 5.02
C ILE A 243 14.37 -8.42 5.47
N LEU A 244 14.49 -9.39 4.57
CA LEU A 244 14.41 -10.80 4.91
C LEU A 244 15.76 -11.29 5.43
N ASN A 245 15.76 -11.90 6.61
CA ASN A 245 16.97 -12.47 7.21
C ASN A 245 17.10 -13.97 6.91
N LYS A 246 18.26 -14.56 7.25
CA LYS A 246 18.57 -15.99 7.05
C LYS A 246 17.65 -16.98 7.77
N THR A 247 16.78 -16.50 8.67
CA THR A 247 15.82 -17.33 9.42
C THR A 247 14.45 -17.36 8.76
N GLY A 248 14.26 -16.67 7.63
CA GLY A 248 12.95 -16.51 6.98
C GLY A 248 12.04 -15.50 7.67
N HIS A 249 12.55 -14.78 8.67
CA HIS A 249 11.85 -13.70 9.35
C HIS A 249 12.22 -12.35 8.75
N THR A 250 11.29 -11.42 8.89
CA THR A 250 11.52 -10.06 8.47
C THR A 250 12.05 -9.22 9.62
N ILE A 251 13.06 -8.41 9.33
CA ILE A 251 13.56 -7.33 10.17
C ILE A 251 13.34 -5.97 9.51
N HIS A 252 13.31 -4.91 10.32
CA HIS A 252 13.19 -3.53 9.87
C HIS A 252 14.48 -2.78 10.24
N ARG A 253 15.20 -2.25 9.24
CA ARG A 253 16.53 -1.63 9.42
C ARG A 253 16.68 -0.40 8.56
N SER A 254 17.32 0.64 9.12
CA SER A 254 17.75 1.84 8.38
C SER A 254 19.22 1.80 7.98
N THR A 255 20.01 0.93 8.61
CA THR A 255 21.45 0.79 8.36
C THR A 255 21.69 -0.49 7.55
N PHE A 256 21.72 -0.34 6.23
CA PHE A 256 21.98 -1.42 5.28
C PHE A 256 22.54 -0.84 3.98
N ARG A 257 23.17 -1.68 3.16
CA ARG A 257 23.76 -1.29 1.88
C ARG A 257 23.62 -2.41 0.85
N ALA A 258 23.69 -2.04 -0.43
CA ALA A 258 23.90 -3.01 -1.50
C ALA A 258 25.28 -3.66 -1.38
N LEU A 259 25.44 -4.84 -1.99
CA LEU A 259 26.75 -5.43 -2.15
C LEU A 259 27.57 -4.62 -3.15
N SER A 260 28.87 -4.55 -2.94
CA SER A 260 29.80 -4.06 -3.96
C SER A 260 29.95 -5.11 -5.07
N ARG A 261 30.46 -4.69 -6.24
CA ARG A 261 30.74 -5.64 -7.33
C ARG A 261 31.76 -6.70 -6.94
N GLU A 262 32.76 -6.32 -6.14
CA GLU A 262 33.79 -7.23 -5.65
C GLU A 262 33.18 -8.32 -4.74
N GLU A 263 32.25 -7.95 -3.88
CA GLU A 263 31.49 -8.89 -3.02
C GLU A 263 30.54 -9.78 -3.84
N GLU A 264 29.98 -9.24 -4.92
CA GLU A 264 29.13 -10.01 -5.84
C GLU A 264 29.94 -11.05 -6.62
N ASP A 265 31.18 -10.74 -6.96
CA ASP A 265 32.07 -11.59 -7.75
C ASP A 265 32.90 -12.56 -6.89
N ASP A 266 33.04 -12.31 -5.58
CA ASP A 266 33.78 -13.20 -4.68
C ASP A 266 33.12 -14.60 -4.59
N PRO A 267 33.85 -15.68 -4.97
CA PRO A 267 33.34 -17.05 -4.89
C PRO A 267 32.86 -17.48 -3.50
N LYS A 268 33.52 -17.00 -2.43
CA LYS A 268 33.14 -17.34 -1.05
C LYS A 268 31.82 -16.68 -0.67
N GLU A 269 31.65 -15.40 -1.00
CA GLU A 269 30.40 -14.69 -0.77
C GLU A 269 29.26 -15.26 -1.61
N GLN A 270 29.55 -15.72 -2.83
CA GLN A 270 28.58 -16.45 -3.66
C GLN A 270 28.12 -17.76 -3.00
N GLU A 271 29.03 -18.53 -2.40
CA GLU A 271 28.69 -19.75 -1.68
C GLU A 271 27.81 -19.47 -0.45
N MET A 272 28.15 -18.44 0.32
CA MET A 272 27.37 -17.99 1.47
C MET A 272 25.94 -17.55 1.07
N ARG A 273 25.81 -16.83 -0.05
CA ARG A 273 24.51 -16.42 -0.61
C ARG A 273 23.68 -17.60 -1.10
N LYS A 274 24.31 -18.61 -1.73
CA LYS A 274 23.65 -19.86 -2.11
C LYS A 274 23.13 -20.61 -0.88
N ALA A 275 23.93 -20.71 0.18
CA ALA A 275 23.52 -21.33 1.44
C ALA A 275 22.34 -20.58 2.09
N PHE A 276 22.34 -19.25 2.02
CA PHE A 276 21.21 -18.43 2.47
C PHE A 276 19.93 -18.76 1.68
N ASP A 277 19.98 -18.73 0.34
CA ASP A 277 18.79 -19.00 -0.48
C ASP A 277 18.26 -20.42 -0.27
N GLN A 278 19.12 -21.43 -0.16
CA GLN A 278 18.73 -22.80 0.18
C GLN A 278 18.00 -22.89 1.52
N LYS A 279 18.49 -22.18 2.54
CA LYS A 279 17.84 -22.15 3.85
C LYS A 279 16.49 -21.44 3.80
N ILE A 280 16.37 -20.38 3.01
CA ILE A 280 15.10 -19.69 2.80
C ILE A 280 14.08 -20.59 2.11
N GLU A 281 14.48 -21.35 1.09
CA GLU A 281 13.60 -22.29 0.38
C GLU A 281 13.10 -23.42 1.30
N GLN A 282 13.91 -23.85 2.27
CA GLN A 282 13.49 -24.84 3.27
C GLN A 282 12.47 -24.30 4.28
N VAL A 283 12.54 -23.00 4.61
CA VAL A 283 11.71 -22.38 5.65
C VAL A 283 10.41 -21.78 5.09
N LEU A 284 10.43 -21.28 3.84
CA LEU A 284 9.34 -20.55 3.21
C LEU A 284 8.69 -21.31 2.05
#